data_AF-A0A9P0HRZ8-F1
#
_entry.id   AF-A0A9P0HRZ8-F1
#
_cell.length_a   1.000
_cell.length_b   1.000
_cell.length_c   1.000
_cell.angle_alpha   90.00
_cell.angle_beta   90.00
_cell.angle_gamma   90.00
#
_symmetry.space_group_name_H-M   'P 1'
#
loop_
_entity.id
_entity.type
_entity.pdbx_description
1 polymer ?
#
loop_
_entity_poly.entity_id
_entity_poly.type
_entity_poly.pdbx_seq_one_letter_code
_entity_poly.pdbx_strand_id
1 'polypeptide(L)'
;MAMDKLWCEYCSNATIHGIKLATTPKRPLVERIFWLVIIIVSTCLTADQVWVSWVQYRSYPLQLVEVNSRTNLMEFEFPAVTICSLIKLKVTRVRSIKNLKLRVYSAMMKQVLTNGYETWTLNRTLEKTIERFGRKILLTITGAIWDQSTNTWRRKINNELLTETDQSISQDMKARRLRLARHVARRNPSGNLYVTMNASIESKIPRG
;
A
#
# COMPACT_ATOMS: atom_id res chain seq x y z
N MET A 1 -41.66 57.80 -19.17
CA MET A 1 -41.56 57.65 -20.64
C MET A 1 -40.20 57.16 -21.13
N ALA A 2 -39.06 57.76 -20.74
CA ALA A 2 -37.73 57.24 -21.11
C ALA A 2 -37.40 55.90 -20.42
N MET A 3 -37.69 55.80 -19.12
CA MET A 3 -37.46 54.58 -18.33
C MET A 3 -38.29 53.38 -18.81
N ASP A 4 -39.55 53.59 -19.18
CA ASP A 4 -40.42 52.50 -19.63
C ASP A 4 -39.96 51.89 -20.96
N LYS A 5 -39.39 52.73 -21.84
CA LYS A 5 -38.79 52.30 -23.12
C LYS A 5 -37.53 51.49 -22.89
N LEU A 6 -36.62 51.97 -22.03
CA LEU A 6 -35.40 51.26 -21.63
C LEU A 6 -35.73 49.90 -20.99
N TRP A 7 -36.76 49.86 -20.15
CA TRP A 7 -37.20 48.63 -19.50
C TRP A 7 -37.73 47.60 -20.49
N CYS A 8 -38.56 48.02 -21.46
CA CYS A 8 -39.06 47.13 -22.50
C CYS A 8 -37.93 46.59 -23.40
N GLU A 9 -36.95 47.43 -23.72
CA GLU A 9 -35.78 47.06 -24.51
C GLU A 9 -34.93 46.02 -23.76
N TYR A 10 -34.66 46.26 -22.48
CA TYR A 10 -33.96 45.31 -21.60
C TYR A 10 -34.68 43.96 -21.52
N CYS A 11 -35.98 43.96 -21.22
CA CYS A 11 -36.78 42.73 -21.13
C CYS A 11 -36.92 42.00 -22.49
N SER A 12 -36.82 42.71 -23.62
CA SER A 12 -36.86 42.08 -24.94
C SER A 12 -35.55 41.35 -25.31
N ASN A 13 -34.42 41.78 -24.73
CA ASN A 13 -33.09 41.24 -24.99
C ASN A 13 -32.58 40.31 -23.88
N ALA A 14 -33.29 40.24 -22.75
CA ALA A 14 -32.93 39.37 -21.62
C ALA A 14 -33.03 37.88 -21.98
N THR A 15 -32.11 37.09 -21.45
CA THR A 15 -32.07 35.62 -21.61
C THR A 15 -33.01 34.88 -20.64
N ILE A 16 -33.64 35.61 -19.71
CA ILE A 16 -34.61 35.05 -18.77
C ILE A 16 -35.85 34.59 -19.56
N HIS A 17 -36.10 33.29 -19.55
CA HIS A 17 -37.22 32.70 -20.26
C HIS A 17 -38.54 33.18 -19.63
N GLY A 18 -39.48 33.64 -20.46
CA GLY A 18 -40.79 34.16 -20.00
C GLY A 18 -40.83 35.67 -19.71
N ILE A 19 -39.70 36.34 -19.49
CA ILE A 19 -39.71 37.77 -19.12
C ILE A 19 -40.22 38.67 -20.26
N LYS A 20 -39.92 38.30 -21.51
CA LYS A 20 -40.43 38.98 -22.71
C LYS A 20 -41.96 38.89 -22.79
N LEU A 21 -42.55 37.78 -22.34
CA LEU A 21 -43.99 37.55 -22.35
C LEU A 21 -44.68 38.33 -21.22
N ALA A 22 -44.02 38.49 -20.08
CA ALA A 22 -44.51 39.29 -18.95
C ALA A 22 -44.51 40.81 -19.22
N THR A 23 -43.54 41.33 -20.00
CA THR A 23 -43.34 42.78 -20.16
C THR A 23 -43.93 43.37 -21.46
N THR A 24 -44.41 42.55 -22.41
CA THR A 24 -44.89 43.07 -23.71
C THR A 24 -46.21 43.86 -23.56
N PRO A 25 -46.25 45.17 -23.91
CA PRO A 25 -47.42 46.03 -23.68
C PRO A 25 -48.65 45.68 -24.52
N LYS A 26 -48.51 44.87 -25.57
CA LYS A 26 -49.58 44.42 -26.47
C LYS A 26 -50.41 43.24 -25.93
N ARG A 27 -50.06 42.66 -24.79
CA ARG A 27 -50.71 41.47 -24.21
C ARG A 27 -51.67 41.82 -23.07
N PRO A 28 -52.76 41.06 -22.86
CA PRO A 28 -53.70 41.28 -21.76
C PRO A 28 -53.02 41.10 -20.39
N LEU A 29 -53.51 41.82 -19.38
CA LEU A 29 -52.92 41.83 -18.03
C LEU A 29 -52.91 40.44 -17.37
N VAL A 30 -53.93 39.62 -17.62
CA VAL A 30 -54.04 38.25 -17.07
C VAL A 30 -52.89 37.37 -17.54
N GLU A 31 -52.54 37.43 -18.83
CA GLU A 31 -51.43 36.66 -19.41
C GLU A 31 -50.09 37.10 -18.80
N ARG A 32 -49.91 38.39 -18.53
CA ARG A 32 -48.70 38.90 -17.87
C ARG A 32 -48.55 38.41 -16.44
N ILE A 33 -49.65 38.45 -15.67
CA ILE A 33 -49.67 37.95 -14.29
C ILE A 33 -49.36 36.45 -14.28
N PHE A 34 -49.95 35.69 -15.20
CA PHE A 34 -49.67 34.26 -15.35
C PHE A 34 -48.18 33.96 -15.58
N TRP A 35 -47.54 34.67 -16.51
CA TRP A 35 -46.10 34.49 -16.77
C TRP A 35 -45.22 34.95 -15.60
N LEU A 36 -45.60 36.01 -14.88
CA LEU A 36 -44.90 36.43 -13.66
C LEU A 36 -44.96 35.37 -12.57
N VAL A 37 -46.13 34.76 -12.35
CA VAL A 37 -46.31 33.68 -11.38
C VAL A 37 -45.43 32.48 -11.75
N ILE A 38 -45.39 32.08 -13.02
CA ILE A 38 -44.55 30.97 -13.49
C ILE A 38 -43.06 31.24 -13.23
N ILE A 39 -42.59 32.46 -13.50
CA ILE A 39 -41.18 32.85 -13.27
C ILE A 39 -40.83 32.80 -11.79
N ILE A 40 -41.73 33.27 -10.92
CA ILE A 40 -41.52 33.24 -9.47
C ILE A 40 -41.47 31.79 -8.98
N VAL A 41 -42.44 30.95 -9.37
CA VAL A 41 -42.49 29.54 -8.97
C VAL A 41 -41.26 28.79 -9.44
N SER A 42 -40.81 28.98 -10.69
CA SER A 42 -39.61 28.30 -11.21
C SER A 42 -38.34 28.73 -10.49
N THR A 43 -38.24 30.02 -10.13
CA THR A 43 -37.10 30.55 -9.36
C THR A 43 -37.07 29.96 -7.95
N CYS A 44 -38.22 29.83 -7.29
CA CYS A 44 -38.32 29.19 -5.96
C CYS A 44 -37.93 27.70 -6.01
N LEU A 45 -38.43 26.95 -6.99
CA LEU A 45 -38.14 25.52 -7.13
C LEU A 45 -36.65 25.26 -7.40
N THR A 46 -36.04 26.06 -8.26
CA THR A 46 -34.60 25.92 -8.56
C THR A 46 -33.73 26.34 -7.36
N ALA A 47 -34.14 27.36 -6.60
CA ALA A 47 -33.46 27.72 -5.36
C ALA A 47 -33.52 26.58 -4.31
N ASP A 48 -34.66 25.91 -4.17
CA ASP A 48 -34.80 24.75 -3.29
C ASP A 48 -33.91 23.57 -3.73
N GLN A 49 -33.88 23.25 -5.02
CA GLN A 49 -33.00 22.19 -5.55
C GLN A 49 -31.51 22.50 -5.35
N VAL A 50 -31.11 23.75 -5.54
CA VAL A 50 -29.74 24.21 -5.28
C VAL A 50 -29.44 24.09 -3.79
N TRP A 51 -30.38 24.44 -2.92
CA TRP A 51 -30.21 24.32 -1.47
C TRP A 51 -30.00 22.86 -1.04
N VAL A 52 -30.84 21.94 -1.50
CA VAL A 52 -30.71 20.51 -1.21
C VAL A 52 -29.37 19.97 -1.71
N SER A 53 -28.96 20.34 -2.93
CA SER A 53 -27.68 19.93 -3.51
C SER A 53 -26.48 20.51 -2.75
N TRP A 54 -26.58 21.76 -2.30
CA TRP A 54 -25.56 22.43 -1.49
C TRP A 54 -25.38 21.77 -0.13
N VAL A 55 -26.49 21.44 0.53
CA VAL A 55 -26.48 20.69 1.79
C VAL A 55 -25.84 19.31 1.58
N GLN A 56 -26.21 18.60 0.52
CA GLN A 56 -25.60 17.31 0.17
C GLN A 56 -24.09 17.44 -0.06
N TYR A 57 -23.63 18.41 -0.84
CA TYR A 57 -22.20 18.64 -1.07
C TYR A 57 -21.43 18.89 0.23
N ARG A 58 -22.00 19.67 1.16
CA ARG A 58 -21.38 19.95 2.46
C ARG A 58 -21.40 18.73 3.39
N SER A 59 -22.42 17.88 3.31
CA SER A 59 -22.62 16.73 4.19
C SER A 59 -21.91 15.46 3.74
N TYR A 60 -21.59 15.30 2.45
CA TYR A 60 -20.86 14.15 1.92
C TYR A 60 -19.41 14.57 1.59
N PRO A 61 -18.48 14.52 2.58
CA PRO A 61 -17.06 14.70 2.29
C PRO A 61 -16.63 13.65 1.25
N LEU A 62 -15.76 14.07 0.33
CA LEU A 62 -15.22 13.27 -0.78
C LEU A 62 -15.09 11.78 -0.40
N GLN A 63 -15.91 10.94 -1.04
CA GLN A 63 -15.79 9.49 -0.90
C GLN A 63 -14.51 9.05 -1.59
N LEU A 64 -13.42 8.94 -0.82
CA LEU A 64 -12.21 8.30 -1.28
C LEU A 64 -12.53 6.81 -1.47
N VAL A 65 -12.77 6.41 -2.72
CA VAL A 65 -12.78 5.00 -3.06
C VAL A 65 -11.37 4.50 -2.87
N GLU A 66 -11.15 3.72 -1.81
CA GLU A 66 -9.91 2.99 -1.60
C GLU A 66 -9.78 1.97 -2.74
N VAL A 67 -9.05 2.35 -3.78
CA VAL A 67 -8.67 1.43 -4.86
C VAL A 67 -7.70 0.44 -4.25
N ASN A 68 -8.23 -0.70 -3.83
CA ASN A 68 -7.43 -1.82 -3.36
C ASN A 68 -6.74 -2.42 -4.58
N SER A 69 -5.56 -1.88 -4.92
CA SER A 69 -4.71 -2.39 -5.98
C SER A 69 -4.26 -3.79 -5.58
N ARG A 70 -5.02 -4.80 -6.02
CA ARG A 70 -4.53 -6.19 -6.12
C ARG A 70 -3.48 -6.28 -7.25
N THR A 71 -2.53 -5.36 -7.27
CA THR A 71 -1.32 -5.50 -8.06
C THR A 71 -0.41 -6.45 -7.28
N ASN A 72 0.24 -7.37 -7.99
CA ASN A 72 1.20 -8.26 -7.34
C ASN A 72 2.27 -7.39 -6.67
N LEU A 73 2.60 -7.66 -5.40
CA LEU A 73 3.62 -6.94 -4.61
C LEU A 73 5.02 -6.90 -5.26
N MET A 74 5.19 -7.61 -6.38
CA MET A 74 6.41 -7.70 -7.18
C MET A 74 6.59 -6.54 -8.17
N GLU A 75 5.54 -5.73 -8.41
CA GLU A 75 5.56 -4.61 -9.37
C GLU A 75 5.73 -3.24 -8.68
N PHE A 76 5.82 -3.22 -7.35
CA PHE A 76 6.00 -1.98 -6.60
C PHE A 76 7.44 -1.45 -6.75
N GLU A 77 7.58 -0.25 -7.31
CA GLU A 77 8.85 0.47 -7.30
C GLU A 77 9.23 0.83 -5.86
N PHE A 78 10.40 0.37 -5.39
CA PHE A 78 10.85 0.67 -4.05
C PHE A 78 11.09 2.18 -3.89
N PRO A 79 10.46 2.86 -2.90
CA PRO A 79 10.63 4.29 -2.71
C PRO A 79 12.06 4.59 -2.28
N ALA A 80 12.55 5.76 -2.65
CA ALA A 80 13.84 6.25 -2.19
C ALA A 80 13.82 6.44 -0.66
N VAL A 81 14.57 5.61 0.08
CA VAL A 81 14.71 5.73 1.53
C VAL A 81 15.94 6.60 1.84
N THR A 82 15.71 7.82 2.31
CA THR A 82 16.79 8.68 2.82
C THR A 82 16.89 8.55 4.34
N ILE A 83 18.01 8.04 4.84
CA ILE A 83 18.27 7.93 6.29
C ILE A 83 19.24 9.03 6.70
N CYS A 84 18.73 10.04 7.42
CA CYS A 84 19.55 11.06 8.05
C CYS A 84 19.82 10.69 9.52
N SER A 85 21.10 10.54 9.89
CA SER A 85 21.50 10.42 11.29
C SER A 85 21.47 11.79 11.95
N LEU A 86 20.49 12.04 12.84
CA LEU A 86 20.35 13.28 13.61
C LEU A 86 21.46 13.52 14.64
N ILE A 87 22.47 12.66 14.72
CA ILE A 87 23.55 12.79 15.69
C ILE A 87 24.86 12.89 14.94
N LYS A 88 25.63 13.98 15.15
CA LYS A 88 27.02 14.13 14.69
C LYS A 88 27.85 12.96 15.26
N LEU A 89 28.48 12.15 14.40
CA LEU A 89 29.00 10.81 14.79
C LEU A 89 30.50 10.78 15.07
N LYS A 90 30.89 10.18 16.22
CA LYS A 90 32.24 9.66 16.53
C LYS A 90 32.33 8.16 16.21
N VAL A 91 33.55 7.69 15.91
CA VAL A 91 33.90 6.35 15.36
C VAL A 91 33.38 5.14 16.16
N THR A 92 33.22 5.24 17.48
CA THR A 92 32.67 4.16 18.33
C THR A 92 31.23 3.76 17.96
N ARG A 93 30.51 4.62 17.21
CA ARG A 93 29.12 4.35 16.79
C ARG A 93 29.01 3.54 15.50
N VAL A 94 30.06 3.39 14.68
CA VAL A 94 30.00 2.62 13.43
C VAL A 94 29.71 1.14 13.70
N ARG A 95 30.34 0.56 14.74
CA ARG A 95 30.05 -0.81 15.19
C ARG A 95 28.62 -0.95 15.72
N SER A 96 28.12 0.07 16.42
CA SER A 96 26.76 0.11 16.97
C SER A 96 25.68 0.14 15.88
N ILE A 97 25.91 0.87 14.79
CA ILE A 97 24.97 0.93 13.64
C ILE A 97 24.88 -0.42 12.92
N LYS A 98 26.02 -1.11 12.73
CA LYS A 98 26.03 -2.45 12.12
C LYS A 98 25.22 -3.45 12.96
N ASN A 99 25.45 -3.46 14.27
CA ASN A 99 24.71 -4.33 15.20
C ASN A 99 23.21 -3.98 15.23
N LEU A 100 22.85 -2.70 15.17
CA LEU A 100 21.45 -2.28 15.08
C LEU A 100 20.78 -2.77 13.79
N LYS A 101 21.45 -2.62 12.64
CA LYS A 101 20.95 -3.12 11.34
C LYS A 101 20.81 -4.65 11.34
N LEU A 102 21.77 -5.37 11.91
CA LEU A 102 21.68 -6.83 12.07
C LEU A 102 20.51 -7.23 12.99
N ARG A 103 20.26 -6.48 14.06
CA ARG A 103 19.11 -6.72 14.96
C ARG A 103 17.78 -6.48 14.26
N VAL A 104 17.64 -5.40 13.48
CA VAL A 104 16.44 -5.12 12.69
C VAL A 104 16.23 -6.20 11.62
N TYR A 105 17.29 -6.61 10.93
CA TYR A 105 17.24 -7.70 9.97
C TYR A 105 16.78 -9.01 10.63
N SER A 106 17.38 -9.39 11.76
CA SER A 106 17.01 -10.58 12.53
C SER A 106 15.57 -10.54 13.05
N ALA A 107 15.11 -9.38 13.53
CA ALA A 107 13.82 -9.23 14.18
C ALA A 107 12.67 -9.08 13.19
N MET A 108 12.87 -8.42 12.03
CA MET A 108 11.77 -8.11 11.11
C MET A 108 11.93 -8.89 9.80
N MET A 109 13.02 -8.64 9.07
CA MET A 109 13.21 -9.22 7.73
C MET A 109 13.33 -10.74 7.76
N LYS A 110 14.10 -11.28 8.72
CA LYS A 110 14.23 -12.72 8.91
C LYS A 110 12.88 -13.32 9.30
N GLN A 111 12.08 -12.67 10.15
CA GLN A 111 10.75 -13.16 10.52
C GLN A 111 9.77 -13.23 9.35
N VAL A 112 9.75 -12.20 8.49
CA VAL A 112 8.90 -12.18 7.29
C VAL A 112 9.33 -13.27 6.32
N LEU A 113 10.63 -13.39 6.05
CA LEU A 113 11.17 -14.50 5.27
C LEU A 113 10.81 -15.83 5.94
N THR A 114 10.82 -15.91 7.28
CA THR A 114 10.52 -17.13 8.03
C THR A 114 9.10 -17.62 7.92
N ASN A 115 8.17 -16.73 8.19
CA ASN A 115 6.77 -17.09 8.29
C ASN A 115 6.20 -17.44 6.91
N GLY A 116 6.65 -16.76 5.84
CA GLY A 116 6.19 -17.05 4.49
C GLY A 116 6.46 -18.49 4.03
N TYR A 117 7.60 -19.08 4.39
CA TYR A 117 7.91 -20.46 3.99
C TYR A 117 7.41 -21.52 4.98
N GLU A 118 7.03 -21.17 6.22
CA GLU A 118 6.37 -22.14 7.09
C GLU A 118 5.04 -22.58 6.48
N THR A 119 4.36 -21.65 5.81
CA THR A 119 3.06 -21.86 5.19
C THR A 119 3.12 -22.36 3.75
N TRP A 120 4.27 -22.29 3.06
CA TRP A 120 4.39 -22.57 1.61
C TRP A 120 5.36 -23.72 1.32
N THR A 121 5.13 -24.45 0.22
CA THR A 121 6.02 -25.54 -0.22
C THR A 121 7.37 -24.98 -0.72
N LEU A 122 8.48 -25.56 -0.27
CA LEU A 122 9.83 -25.08 -0.63
C LEU A 122 10.45 -25.98 -1.72
N ASN A 123 10.75 -25.41 -2.88
CA ASN A 123 11.58 -26.05 -3.90
C ASN A 123 13.07 -25.70 -3.68
N ARG A 124 14.00 -26.58 -4.10
CA ARG A 124 15.45 -26.37 -4.01
C ARG A 124 15.90 -25.08 -4.72
N THR A 125 15.26 -24.72 -5.84
CA THR A 125 15.57 -23.49 -6.59
C THR A 125 15.16 -22.22 -5.82
N LEU A 126 14.03 -22.30 -5.11
CA LEU A 126 13.54 -21.20 -4.28
C LEU A 126 14.41 -21.02 -3.03
N GLU A 127 14.80 -22.12 -2.38
CA GLU A 127 15.72 -22.12 -1.24
C GLU A 127 17.02 -21.38 -1.59
N LYS A 128 17.66 -21.73 -2.72
CA LYS A 128 18.88 -21.06 -3.21
C LYS A 128 18.67 -19.58 -3.50
N THR A 129 17.50 -19.20 -4.02
CA THR A 129 17.20 -17.80 -4.35
C THR A 129 17.00 -16.96 -3.10
N ILE A 130 16.30 -17.49 -2.10
CA ILE A 130 16.11 -16.82 -0.81
C ILE A 130 17.44 -16.69 -0.06
N GLU A 131 18.26 -17.73 -0.08
CA GLU A 131 19.60 -17.62 0.50
C GLU A 131 20.44 -16.55 -0.19
N ARG A 132 20.39 -16.45 -1.53
CA ARG A 132 21.08 -15.38 -2.27
C ARG A 132 20.55 -14.00 -1.86
N PHE A 133 19.23 -13.86 -1.71
CA PHE A 133 18.61 -12.62 -1.26
C PHE A 133 19.04 -12.22 0.16
N GLY A 134 18.98 -13.16 1.11
CA GLY A 134 19.44 -12.95 2.48
C GLY A 134 20.91 -12.58 2.58
N ARG A 135 21.78 -13.29 1.84
CA ARG A 135 23.21 -12.97 1.76
C ARG A 135 23.46 -11.58 1.17
N LYS A 136 22.70 -11.16 0.15
CA LYS A 136 22.79 -9.81 -0.39
C LYS A 136 22.49 -8.75 0.67
N ILE A 137 21.43 -8.94 1.47
CA ILE A 137 21.09 -8.00 2.56
C ILE A 137 22.21 -7.96 3.61
N LEU A 138 22.69 -9.12 4.05
CA LEU A 138 23.78 -9.21 5.04
C LEU A 138 25.06 -8.54 4.53
N LEU A 139 25.45 -8.75 3.26
CA LEU A 139 26.59 -8.09 2.65
C LEU A 139 26.46 -6.57 2.63
N THR A 140 25.26 -6.06 2.36
CA THR A 140 24.97 -4.62 2.41
C THR A 140 25.08 -4.06 3.83
N ILE A 141 24.65 -4.81 4.85
CA ILE A 141 24.74 -4.39 6.25
C ILE A 141 26.20 -4.40 6.74
N THR A 142 26.95 -5.44 6.42
CA THR A 142 28.31 -5.62 6.92
C THR A 142 29.35 -4.75 6.20
N GLY A 143 29.12 -4.47 4.91
CA GLY A 143 30.00 -3.71 4.04
C GLY A 143 31.20 -4.50 3.50
N ALA A 144 32.08 -3.81 2.79
CA ALA A 144 33.33 -4.35 2.25
C ALA A 144 34.39 -4.58 3.36
N ILE A 145 35.35 -5.47 3.09
CA ILE A 145 36.52 -5.70 3.94
C ILE A 145 37.76 -5.18 3.22
N TRP A 146 38.67 -4.61 4.00
CA TRP A 146 40.00 -4.28 3.54
C TRP A 146 40.87 -5.54 3.55
N ASP A 147 41.39 -5.93 2.38
CA ASP A 147 42.31 -7.05 2.26
C ASP A 147 43.75 -6.57 2.38
N GLN A 148 44.43 -7.02 3.43
CA GLN A 148 45.82 -6.66 3.71
C GLN A 148 46.80 -7.26 2.70
N SER A 149 46.45 -8.38 2.06
CA SER A 149 47.33 -9.07 1.11
C SER A 149 47.40 -8.37 -0.25
N THR A 150 46.29 -7.82 -0.70
CA THR A 150 46.16 -7.16 -2.01
C THR A 150 46.10 -5.64 -1.90
N ASN A 151 46.06 -5.07 -0.69
CA ASN A 151 45.88 -3.64 -0.43
C ASN A 151 44.67 -3.03 -1.17
N THR A 152 43.57 -3.79 -1.27
CA THR A 152 42.34 -3.32 -1.91
C THR A 152 41.10 -3.61 -1.08
N TRP A 153 40.05 -2.79 -1.27
CA TRP A 153 38.71 -3.08 -0.76
C TRP A 153 38.08 -4.18 -1.60
N ARG A 154 37.67 -5.28 -0.96
CA ARG A 154 36.94 -6.35 -1.63
C ARG A 154 35.62 -6.68 -0.94
N ARG A 155 34.72 -7.28 -1.72
CA ARG A 155 33.49 -7.86 -1.19
C ARG A 155 33.82 -9.08 -0.32
N LYS A 156 33.11 -9.25 0.79
CA LYS A 156 33.25 -10.44 1.66
C LYS A 156 32.85 -11.71 0.91
N ILE A 157 33.59 -12.79 1.17
CA ILE A 157 33.26 -14.12 0.65
C ILE A 157 32.16 -14.74 1.51
N ASN A 158 31.38 -15.66 0.95
CA ASN A 158 30.26 -16.32 1.66
C ASN A 158 30.68 -16.94 3.00
N ASN A 159 31.87 -17.55 3.07
CA ASN A 159 32.35 -18.17 4.30
C ASN A 159 32.64 -17.12 5.40
N GLU A 160 33.29 -16.02 5.05
CA GLU A 160 33.58 -14.89 5.96
C GLU A 160 32.30 -14.23 6.47
N LEU A 161 31.26 -14.16 5.63
CA LEU A 161 29.96 -13.63 6.03
C LEU A 161 29.26 -14.53 7.03
N LEU A 162 29.33 -15.85 6.83
CA LEU A 162 28.67 -16.84 7.69
C LEU A 162 29.33 -16.98 9.06
N THR A 163 30.64 -16.77 9.16
CA THR A 163 31.34 -16.78 10.46
C THR A 163 31.03 -15.54 11.30
N GLU A 164 30.86 -14.38 10.66
CA GLU A 164 30.55 -13.12 11.36
C GLU A 164 29.06 -12.96 11.68
N THR A 165 28.20 -13.51 10.83
CA THR A 165 26.76 -13.49 11.01
C THR A 165 26.27 -14.94 11.11
N ASP A 166 26.16 -15.45 12.35
CA ASP A 166 25.71 -16.80 12.71
C ASP A 166 24.22 -17.05 12.36
N GLN A 167 23.82 -16.68 11.15
CA GLN A 167 22.43 -16.47 10.79
C GLN A 167 22.13 -16.97 9.38
N SER A 168 22.46 -18.23 9.13
CA SER A 168 22.01 -18.88 7.89
C SER A 168 20.49 -19.07 7.93
N ILE A 169 19.80 -18.48 6.96
CA ILE A 169 18.34 -18.50 6.91
C ILE A 169 17.85 -19.93 6.66
N SER A 170 18.50 -20.70 5.77
CA SER A 170 18.12 -22.10 5.45
C SER A 170 18.10 -23.00 6.68
N GLN A 171 19.10 -22.91 7.57
CA GLN A 171 19.12 -23.70 8.79
C GLN A 171 18.00 -23.30 9.75
N ASP A 172 17.71 -22.01 9.85
CA ASP A 172 16.57 -21.51 10.64
C ASP A 172 15.24 -22.04 10.08
N MET A 173 15.09 -22.09 8.75
CA MET A 173 13.90 -22.64 8.09
C MET A 173 13.71 -24.12 8.43
N LYS A 174 14.79 -24.90 8.31
CA LYS A 174 14.79 -26.33 8.62
C LYS A 174 14.49 -26.56 10.10
N ALA A 175 15.12 -25.80 10.98
CA ALA A 175 14.89 -25.88 12.42
C ALA A 175 13.43 -25.56 12.80
N ARG A 176 12.82 -24.54 12.18
CA ARG A 176 11.41 -24.16 12.43
C ARG A 176 10.42 -25.22 11.95
N ARG A 177 10.62 -25.78 10.76
CA ARG A 177 9.78 -26.90 10.26
C ARG A 177 9.85 -28.13 11.16
N LEU A 178 11.03 -28.41 11.71
CA LEU A 178 11.20 -29.48 12.71
C LEU A 178 10.46 -29.18 14.03
N ARG A 179 10.23 -27.91 14.40
CA ARG A 179 9.44 -27.58 15.60
C ARG A 179 7.98 -28.00 15.45
N LEU A 180 7.38 -27.78 14.28
CA LEU A 180 6.01 -28.22 14.00
C LEU A 180 5.91 -29.75 14.03
N ALA A 181 6.83 -30.44 13.33
CA ALA A 181 6.90 -31.90 13.35
C ALA A 181 7.07 -32.44 14.78
N ARG A 182 7.92 -31.80 15.59
CA ARG A 182 8.11 -32.15 17.01
C ARG A 182 6.86 -31.90 17.85
N HIS A 183 6.08 -30.86 17.57
CA HIS A 183 4.80 -30.63 18.25
C HIS A 183 3.78 -31.71 17.89
N VAL A 184 3.71 -32.12 16.62
CA VAL A 184 2.85 -33.20 16.15
C VAL A 184 3.26 -34.55 16.73
N ALA A 185 4.56 -34.83 16.83
CA ALA A 185 5.09 -36.05 17.44
C ALA A 185 4.72 -36.21 18.93
N ARG A 186 4.45 -35.11 19.64
CA ARG A 186 4.01 -35.12 21.05
C ARG A 186 2.50 -35.22 21.21
N ARG A 187 1.72 -35.13 20.13
CA ARG A 187 0.27 -35.36 20.18
C ARG A 187 -0.03 -36.86 20.22
N ASN A 188 -1.29 -37.17 20.53
CA ASN A 188 -1.81 -38.54 20.55
C ASN A 188 -1.45 -39.28 19.24
N PRO A 189 -0.78 -40.45 19.30
CA PRO A 189 -0.37 -41.24 18.14
C PRO A 189 -1.52 -41.64 17.21
N SER A 190 -2.76 -41.69 17.72
CA SER A 190 -3.95 -42.04 16.93
C SER A 190 -4.55 -40.87 16.15
N GLY A 191 -4.02 -39.65 16.29
CA GLY A 191 -4.54 -38.48 15.60
C GLY A 191 -4.15 -38.45 14.12
N ASN A 192 -5.08 -38.05 13.24
CA ASN A 192 -4.85 -37.95 11.79
C ASN A 192 -3.54 -37.24 11.43
N LEU A 193 -3.18 -36.16 12.14
CA LEU A 193 -1.93 -35.43 11.87
C LEU A 193 -0.66 -36.25 12.13
N TYR A 194 -0.66 -37.12 13.16
CA TYR A 194 0.47 -37.98 13.48
C TYR A 194 0.64 -39.06 12.42
N VAL A 195 -0.47 -39.69 12.01
CA VAL A 195 -0.50 -40.71 10.97
C VAL A 195 -0.03 -40.15 9.62
N THR A 196 -0.53 -38.99 9.21
CA THR A 196 -0.12 -38.33 7.95
C THR A 196 1.36 -37.91 7.97
N MET A 197 1.87 -37.44 9.11
CA MET A 197 3.29 -37.09 9.24
C MET A 197 4.18 -38.32 9.09
N ASN A 198 3.82 -39.44 9.74
CA ASN A 198 4.60 -40.67 9.68
C ASN A 198 4.56 -41.30 8.27
N ALA A 199 3.39 -41.31 7.64
CA ALA A 199 3.23 -41.75 6.25
C ALA A 199 4.05 -40.90 5.26
N SER A 200 4.14 -39.58 5.48
CA SER A 200 4.93 -38.67 4.64
C SER A 200 6.45 -38.80 4.83
N ILE A 201 6.89 -39.33 5.99
CA ILE A 201 8.30 -39.63 6.26
C ILE A 201 8.68 -40.95 5.57
N GLU A 202 7.81 -41.95 5.65
CA GLU A 202 7.99 -43.26 5.02
C GLU A 202 7.87 -43.20 3.48
N SER A 203 7.07 -42.27 2.93
CA SER A 203 6.90 -42.11 1.48
C SER A 203 8.06 -41.44 0.75
N LYS A 204 9.17 -41.09 1.42
CA LYS A 204 10.37 -40.57 0.75
C LYS A 204 11.18 -41.71 0.13
N ILE A 205 10.82 -41.97 -1.12
CA ILE A 205 11.50 -42.72 -2.20
C ILE A 205 13.02 -42.94 -1.95
N PRO A 206 13.55 -44.17 -2.09
CA PRO A 206 14.98 -44.45 -1.97
C PRO A 206 15.75 -43.65 -3.02
N ARG A 207 16.81 -42.96 -2.59
CA ARG A 207 17.72 -42.26 -3.50
C ARG A 207 18.58 -43.32 -4.19
N GLY A 208 18.24 -43.65 -5.43
CA GLY A 208 19.22 -44.12 -6.41
C GLY A 208 20.16 -42.98 -6.81
#